data_AF-A0A3D3YXP1-F1
#
_entry.id   AF-A0A3D3YXP1-F1
#
_cell.length_a   1.000
_cell.length_b   1.000
_cell.length_c   1.000
_cell.angle_alpha   90.00
_cell.angle_beta   90.00
_cell.angle_gamma   90.00
#
_symmetry.space_group_name_H-M   'P 1'
#
loop_
_entity.id
_entity.type
_entity.pdbx_description
1 polymer ?
#
loop_
_entity_poly.entity_id
_entity_poly.type
_entity_poly.pdbx_seq_one_letter_code
_entity_poly.pdbx_strand_id
1 'polypeptide(L)'
;MGDNAARTVTEFDPHTLQVVATVEVPAGPTKLAAGLGALWATLTDGSVVKIDPSSHTSVAVIRGVKLLSLGRTVAWVQTGSEVERLDPATNHVIGPAYRLHATPACIATGSHTVWLSTWFPAPGASSPQPGTPQDLVFESLRIETTNLTALTTPVPIDDAPTCPAAGFGALWAPSSAGKALLRMPLTGPAAPTPTVGTT
;
A
#
# COMPACT_ATOMS: atom_id res chain seq x y z
N MET A 1 -0.60 -20.03 8.12
CA MET A 1 0.46 -19.09 8.50
C MET A 1 1.64 -19.44 7.60
N GLY A 2 1.95 -18.59 6.61
CA GLY A 2 3.03 -18.88 5.67
C GLY A 2 4.38 -18.76 6.36
N ASP A 3 5.30 -19.67 6.05
CA ASP A 3 6.66 -19.61 6.53
C ASP A 3 7.38 -18.42 5.89
N ASN A 4 7.44 -17.28 6.59
CA ASN A 4 8.18 -16.10 6.12
C ASN A 4 9.71 -16.30 6.18
N ALA A 5 10.21 -17.46 6.64
CA ALA A 5 11.62 -17.84 6.50
C ALA A 5 11.91 -18.45 5.12
N ALA A 6 10.89 -19.03 4.46
CA ALA A 6 11.01 -19.51 3.09
C ALA A 6 11.20 -18.31 2.15
N ARG A 7 12.37 -18.24 1.51
CA ARG A 7 12.75 -17.16 0.59
C ARG A 7 12.27 -17.47 -0.82
N THR A 8 10.99 -17.81 -0.95
CA THR A 8 10.41 -18.28 -2.21
C THR A 8 9.03 -17.72 -2.46
N VAL A 9 8.69 -17.59 -3.74
CA VAL A 9 7.34 -17.33 -4.23
C VAL A 9 6.91 -18.51 -5.08
N THR A 10 5.79 -19.14 -4.72
CA THR A 10 5.31 -20.35 -5.40
C THR A 10 4.06 -20.05 -6.20
N GLU A 11 4.06 -20.45 -7.46
CA GLU A 11 2.91 -20.38 -8.36
C GLU A 11 2.15 -21.70 -8.33
N PHE A 12 0.82 -21.60 -8.28
CA PHE A 12 -0.08 -22.75 -8.31
C PHE A 12 -1.02 -22.62 -9.51
N ASP A 13 -1.27 -23.75 -10.17
CA ASP A 13 -2.35 -23.84 -11.16
C ASP A 13 -3.69 -23.81 -10.41
N PRO A 14 -4.57 -22.83 -10.66
CA PRO A 14 -5.83 -22.70 -9.93
C PRO A 14 -6.84 -23.81 -10.25
N HIS A 15 -6.68 -24.54 -11.36
CA HIS A 15 -7.57 -25.63 -11.77
C HIS A 15 -7.15 -26.97 -11.15
N THR A 16 -5.85 -27.22 -11.06
CA THR A 16 -5.32 -28.50 -10.57
C THR A 16 -4.78 -28.43 -9.13
N LEU A 17 -4.64 -27.21 -8.59
CA LEU A 17 -4.03 -26.90 -7.29
C LEU A 17 -2.61 -27.47 -7.13
N GLN A 18 -1.92 -27.68 -8.26
CA GLN A 18 -0.53 -28.16 -8.30
C GLN A 18 0.45 -26.99 -8.35
N VAL A 19 1.64 -27.19 -7.80
CA VAL A 19 2.75 -26.24 -7.93
C VAL A 19 3.24 -26.24 -9.39
N VAL A 20 3.22 -25.07 -10.01
CA VAL A 20 3.72 -24.84 -11.38
C VAL A 20 5.19 -24.43 -11.34
N ALA A 21 5.53 -23.53 -10.43
CA ALA A 21 6.88 -23.02 -10.28
C ALA A 21 7.16 -22.54 -8.85
N THR A 22 8.43 -22.54 -8.46
CA THR A 22 8.91 -21.88 -7.25
C THR A 22 10.08 -20.97 -7.62
N VAL A 23 9.94 -19.69 -7.33
CA VAL A 23 10.93 -18.64 -7.61
C VAL A 23 11.66 -18.31 -6.32
N GLU A 24 12.98 -18.42 -6.32
CA GLU A 24 13.80 -17.94 -5.20
C GLU A 24 13.88 -16.42 -5.19
N VAL A 25 13.77 -15.84 -4.00
CA VAL A 25 13.87 -14.41 -3.76
C VAL A 25 14.95 -14.10 -2.70
N PRO A 26 15.52 -12.89 -2.66
CA PRO A 26 16.64 -12.59 -1.75
C PRO A 26 16.32 -12.72 -0.24
N ALA A 27 15.05 -12.51 0.14
CA ALA A 27 14.59 -12.49 1.52
C ALA A 27 13.12 -12.93 1.60
N GLY A 28 12.59 -13.11 2.82
CA GLY A 28 11.23 -13.61 3.02
C GLY A 28 10.18 -12.65 2.44
N PRO A 29 9.31 -13.10 1.51
CA PRO A 29 8.25 -12.24 0.97
C PRO A 29 7.20 -11.93 2.03
N THR A 30 6.70 -10.69 2.03
CA THR A 30 5.73 -10.18 3.01
C THR A 30 4.40 -9.79 2.37
N LYS A 31 4.43 -9.28 1.14
CA LYS A 31 3.24 -8.99 0.33
C LYS A 31 3.53 -9.27 -1.14
N LEU A 32 2.49 -9.60 -1.89
CA LEU A 32 2.52 -9.79 -3.34
C LEU A 32 1.53 -8.84 -4.02
N ALA A 33 1.90 -8.36 -5.21
CA ALA A 33 1.02 -7.59 -6.08
C ALA A 33 1.27 -7.98 -7.55
N ALA A 34 0.22 -8.36 -8.26
CA ALA A 34 0.29 -8.65 -9.69
C ALA A 34 -0.19 -7.42 -10.48
N GLY A 35 0.58 -7.00 -11.48
CA GLY A 35 0.26 -5.84 -12.31
C GLY A 35 1.46 -5.29 -13.04
N LEU A 36 1.23 -4.35 -13.96
CA LEU A 36 2.29 -3.73 -14.77
C LEU A 36 3.17 -4.78 -15.49
N GLY A 37 2.56 -5.89 -15.91
CA GLY A 37 3.23 -6.98 -16.64
C GLY A 37 4.14 -7.88 -15.78
N ALA A 38 4.06 -7.80 -14.46
CA ALA A 38 4.90 -8.61 -13.57
C ALA A 38 4.22 -8.94 -12.25
N LEU A 39 4.84 -9.85 -11.49
CA LEU A 39 4.56 -10.05 -10.08
C LEU A 39 5.59 -9.27 -9.26
N TRP A 40 5.14 -8.58 -8.22
CA TRP A 40 5.98 -7.78 -7.34
C TRP A 40 5.86 -8.32 -5.92
N ALA A 41 6.99 -8.52 -5.24
CA ALA A 41 7.01 -8.96 -3.85
C ALA A 41 7.79 -7.98 -2.97
N THR A 42 7.20 -7.49 -1.88
CA THR A 42 7.94 -6.79 -0.82
C THR A 42 8.58 -7.82 0.08
N LEU A 43 9.83 -7.60 0.48
CA LEU A 43 10.61 -8.56 1.26
C LEU A 43 10.90 -8.03 2.68
N THR A 44 11.23 -8.93 3.60
CA THR A 44 11.54 -8.60 5.00
C THR A 44 12.78 -7.71 5.17
N ASP A 45 13.67 -7.65 4.17
CA ASP A 45 14.85 -6.80 4.17
C ASP A 45 14.59 -5.37 3.65
N GLY A 46 13.33 -5.02 3.37
CA GLY A 46 12.94 -3.70 2.85
C GLY A 46 13.27 -3.50 1.36
N SER A 47 13.46 -4.59 0.62
CA SER A 47 13.52 -4.57 -0.84
C SER A 47 12.19 -5.00 -1.47
N VAL A 48 12.02 -4.65 -2.75
CA VAL A 48 10.98 -5.16 -3.64
C VAL A 48 11.65 -5.94 -4.75
N VAL A 49 11.20 -7.16 -4.98
CA VAL A 49 11.61 -7.96 -6.14
C VAL A 49 10.50 -7.94 -7.18
N LYS A 50 10.90 -7.75 -8.44
CA LYS A 50 10.03 -7.92 -9.61
C LYS A 50 10.31 -9.29 -10.21
N ILE A 51 9.25 -10.07 -10.43
CA ILE A 51 9.28 -11.43 -10.92
C ILE A 51 8.53 -11.46 -12.25
N ASP A 52 9.17 -12.06 -13.26
CA ASP A 52 8.52 -12.37 -14.54
C ASP A 52 7.77 -13.71 -14.40
N PRO A 53 6.44 -13.72 -14.48
CA PRO A 53 5.66 -14.95 -14.33
C PRO A 53 5.80 -15.89 -15.53
N SER A 54 6.24 -15.42 -16.70
CA SER A 54 6.41 -16.29 -17.87
C SER A 54 7.70 -17.11 -17.82
N SER A 55 8.77 -16.54 -17.28
CA SER A 55 10.06 -17.21 -17.10
C SER A 55 10.29 -17.75 -15.69
N HIS A 56 9.41 -17.42 -14.73
CA HIS A 56 9.55 -17.75 -13.31
C HIS A 56 10.89 -17.30 -12.72
N THR A 57 11.34 -16.09 -13.06
CA THR A 57 12.62 -15.54 -12.58
C THR A 57 12.44 -14.16 -11.98
N SER A 58 13.29 -13.84 -10.99
CA SER A 58 13.44 -12.46 -10.53
C SER A 58 14.20 -11.66 -11.58
N VAL A 59 13.61 -10.55 -12.04
CA VAL A 59 14.17 -9.70 -13.10
C VAL A 59 14.66 -8.35 -12.59
N ALA A 60 14.28 -7.97 -11.37
CA ALA A 60 14.83 -6.80 -10.69
C ALA A 60 14.72 -6.90 -9.16
N VAL A 61 15.65 -6.25 -8.46
CA VAL A 61 15.60 -6.04 -7.01
C VAL A 61 15.78 -4.55 -6.73
N ILE A 62 14.77 -3.92 -6.13
CA ILE A 62 14.73 -2.50 -5.80
C ILE A 62 14.85 -2.37 -4.28
N ARG A 63 15.87 -1.66 -3.79
CA ARG A 63 16.16 -1.54 -2.36
C ARG A 63 15.57 -0.27 -1.76
N GLY A 64 15.37 -0.29 -0.44
CA GLY A 64 14.94 0.90 0.32
C GLY A 64 13.45 1.23 0.14
N VAL A 65 12.66 0.28 -0.36
CA VAL A 65 11.21 0.44 -0.56
C VAL A 65 10.49 -0.09 0.67
N LYS A 66 9.83 0.81 1.39
CA LYS A 66 9.03 0.48 2.57
C LYS A 66 7.60 0.11 2.23
N LEU A 67 7.02 0.80 1.25
CA LEU A 67 5.67 0.54 0.78
C LEU A 67 5.63 0.54 -0.75
N LEU A 68 4.74 -0.29 -1.31
CA LEU A 68 4.51 -0.43 -2.74
C LEU A 68 3.01 -0.46 -3.02
N SER A 69 2.56 0.29 -4.03
CA SER A 69 1.24 0.12 -4.64
C SER A 69 1.34 0.24 -6.15
N LEU A 70 0.62 -0.62 -6.88
CA LEU A 70 0.65 -0.63 -8.34
C LEU A 70 -0.45 0.27 -8.90
N GLY A 71 -0.05 1.37 -9.54
CA GLY A 71 -0.97 2.20 -10.31
C GLY A 71 -1.27 1.59 -11.69
N ARG A 72 -1.98 2.36 -12.54
CA ARG A 72 -2.35 1.91 -13.89
C ARG A 72 -1.15 1.74 -14.83
N THR A 73 -0.17 2.62 -14.72
CA THR A 73 0.99 2.68 -15.64
C THR A 73 2.33 2.72 -14.92
N VAL A 74 2.33 3.12 -13.65
CA VAL A 74 3.52 3.24 -12.80
C VAL A 74 3.25 2.57 -11.46
N ALA A 75 4.29 2.06 -10.83
CA ALA A 75 4.24 1.71 -9.42
C ALA A 75 4.50 2.96 -8.57
N TRP A 76 3.89 3.03 -7.41
CA TRP A 76 4.16 4.04 -6.40
C TRP A 76 4.90 3.38 -5.25
N VAL A 77 6.06 3.94 -4.92
CA VAL A 77 6.93 3.43 -3.86
C VAL A 77 7.13 4.48 -2.80
N GLN A 78 7.27 4.02 -1.57
CA GLN A 78 7.69 4.84 -0.45
C GLN A 78 9.15 4.48 -0.11
N THR A 79 10.06 5.44 -0.30
CA THR A 79 11.49 5.32 0.00
C THR A 79 11.82 6.35 1.07
N GLY A 80 12.57 6.00 2.12
CA GLY A 80 12.92 6.98 3.18
C GLY A 80 11.71 7.73 3.76
N SER A 81 11.59 9.03 3.44
CA SER A 81 10.47 9.93 3.75
C SER A 81 9.82 10.51 2.50
N GLU A 82 9.90 9.81 1.37
CA GLU A 82 9.43 10.26 0.07
C GLU A 82 8.50 9.21 -0.55
N VAL A 83 7.56 9.68 -1.36
CA VAL A 83 6.72 8.87 -2.24
C VAL A 83 7.02 9.21 -3.68
N GLU A 84 7.39 8.20 -4.43
CA GLU A 84 7.96 8.32 -5.77
C GLU A 84 7.23 7.41 -6.75
N ARG A 85 7.29 7.77 -8.03
CA ARG A 85 6.84 6.92 -9.12
C ARG A 85 7.99 6.04 -9.55
N LEU A 86 7.76 4.73 -9.61
CA LEU A 86 8.67 3.74 -10.16
C LEU A 86 8.17 3.34 -11.55
N ASP A 87 9.01 3.53 -12.56
CA ASP A 87 8.75 3.02 -13.90
C ASP A 87 8.93 1.49 -13.91
N PRO A 88 7.89 0.71 -14.20
CA PRO A 88 7.98 -0.74 -14.20
C PRO A 88 8.84 -1.27 -15.33
N ALA A 89 9.03 -0.56 -16.44
CA ALA A 89 9.84 -1.03 -17.56
C ALA A 89 11.34 -0.96 -17.23
N THR A 90 11.75 0.12 -16.57
CA THR A 90 13.17 0.40 -16.28
C THR A 90 13.57 0.07 -14.84
N ASN A 91 12.60 -0.10 -13.93
CA ASN A 91 12.79 -0.29 -12.48
C ASN A 91 13.48 0.90 -11.80
N HIS A 92 13.34 2.09 -12.38
CA HIS A 92 13.90 3.33 -11.84
C HIS A 92 12.79 4.28 -11.40
N VAL A 93 13.08 5.05 -10.33
CA VAL A 93 12.21 6.14 -9.91
C VAL A 93 12.23 7.26 -10.95
N ILE A 94 11.08 7.86 -11.23
CA ILE A 94 10.89 8.86 -12.28
C ILE A 94 10.11 10.09 -11.80
N GLY A 95 10.55 11.25 -12.28
CA GLY A 95 9.94 12.55 -12.00
C GLY A 95 10.13 13.01 -10.55
N PRO A 96 9.41 14.07 -10.13
CA PRO A 96 9.48 14.56 -8.75
C PRO A 96 9.00 13.54 -7.71
N ALA A 97 9.59 13.62 -6.53
CA ALA A 97 9.18 12.92 -5.32
C ALA A 97 8.26 13.81 -4.47
N TYR A 98 7.29 13.20 -3.78
CA TYR A 98 6.49 13.87 -2.75
C TYR A 98 7.10 13.59 -1.38
N ARG A 99 7.56 14.63 -0.69
CA ARG A 99 8.14 14.49 0.66
C ARG A 99 7.05 14.39 1.71
N LEU A 100 7.14 13.34 2.52
CA LEU A 100 6.23 13.04 3.61
C LEU A 100 6.66 13.76 4.89
N HIS A 101 5.68 14.18 5.66
CA HIS A 101 5.89 14.75 7.00
C HIS A 101 5.81 13.71 8.12
N ALA A 102 5.30 12.51 7.82
CA ALA A 102 5.20 11.37 8.71
C ALA A 102 5.41 10.07 7.92
N THR A 103 5.77 8.99 8.61
CA THR A 103 5.93 7.68 7.95
C THR A 103 4.55 7.02 7.82
N PRO A 104 4.03 6.79 6.61
CA PRO A 104 2.78 6.08 6.42
C PRO A 104 2.93 4.61 6.78
N ALA A 105 1.87 4.04 7.32
CA ALA A 105 1.73 2.60 7.49
C ALA A 105 1.21 1.92 6.22
N CYS A 106 0.53 2.66 5.34
CA CYS A 106 0.04 2.10 4.09
C CYS A 106 0.00 3.09 2.93
N ILE A 107 0.05 2.53 1.72
CA ILE A 107 -0.14 3.20 0.44
C ILE A 107 -1.16 2.45 -0.40
N ALA A 108 -2.09 3.17 -1.02
CA ALA A 108 -3.10 2.63 -1.93
C ALA A 108 -3.23 3.52 -3.17
N THR A 109 -3.46 2.92 -4.32
CA THR A 109 -3.63 3.64 -5.59
C THR A 109 -5.08 3.61 -6.03
N GLY A 110 -5.59 4.77 -6.44
CA GLY A 110 -6.85 4.95 -7.15
C GLY A 110 -6.61 5.44 -8.58
N SER A 111 -7.68 5.67 -9.35
CA SER A 111 -7.58 5.95 -10.79
C SER A 111 -6.71 7.17 -11.15
N HIS A 112 -6.60 8.16 -10.25
CA HIS A 112 -5.78 9.37 -10.39
C HIS A 112 -5.16 9.86 -9.06
N THR A 113 -5.20 9.01 -8.04
CA THR A 113 -4.86 9.41 -6.67
C THR A 113 -3.99 8.36 -6.02
N VAL A 114 -3.03 8.78 -5.21
CA VAL A 114 -2.37 7.94 -4.23
C VAL A 114 -2.89 8.31 -2.86
N TRP A 115 -3.22 7.30 -2.07
CA TRP A 115 -3.67 7.44 -0.70
C TRP A 115 -2.60 6.89 0.22
N LEU A 116 -2.23 7.69 1.21
CA LEU A 116 -1.30 7.30 2.25
C LEU A 116 -2.04 7.31 3.56
N SER A 117 -1.82 6.30 4.38
CA SER A 117 -2.43 6.24 5.69
C SER A 117 -1.38 6.21 6.78
N THR A 118 -1.50 7.12 7.73
CA THR A 118 -0.57 7.35 8.83
C THR A 118 -1.27 7.14 10.15
N TRP A 119 -0.56 6.55 11.11
CA TRP A 119 -0.98 6.48 12.51
C TRP A 119 -0.32 7.62 13.27
N PHE A 120 -1.11 8.37 14.03
CA PHE A 120 -0.63 9.41 14.93
C PHE A 120 -1.04 9.09 16.36
N PRO A 121 -0.24 9.43 17.38
CA PRO A 121 -0.72 9.43 18.77
C PRO A 121 -1.92 10.35 18.91
N ALA A 122 -2.93 9.94 19.66
CA ALA A 122 -4.07 10.78 20.00
C ALA A 122 -3.59 12.05 20.74
N PRO A 123 -4.23 13.22 20.53
CA PRO A 123 -3.88 14.44 21.24
C PRO A 123 -3.90 14.23 22.76
N GLY A 124 -2.76 14.45 23.42
CA GLY A 124 -2.61 14.27 24.86
C GLY A 124 -2.11 12.87 25.31
N ALA A 125 -1.87 11.94 24.39
CA ALA A 125 -1.30 10.63 24.72
C ALA A 125 0.18 10.75 25.13
N SER A 126 0.54 10.22 26.30
CA SER A 126 1.92 10.14 26.78
C SER A 126 2.64 8.94 26.15
N SER A 127 3.24 9.15 24.98
CA SER A 127 4.00 8.17 24.17
C SER A 127 3.17 7.01 23.58
N PRO A 128 3.47 6.56 22.35
CA PRO A 128 2.80 5.40 21.76
C PRO A 128 3.18 4.13 22.54
N GLN A 129 2.23 3.55 23.27
CA GLN A 129 2.39 2.21 23.84
C GLN A 129 2.14 1.17 22.74
N PRO A 130 3.08 0.24 22.49
CA PRO A 130 2.83 -0.87 21.58
C PRO A 130 1.66 -1.71 22.09
N GLY A 131 0.57 -1.79 21.32
CA GLY A 131 -0.56 -2.68 21.62
C GLY A 131 -1.78 -2.04 22.29
N THR A 132 -1.86 -0.71 22.40
CA THR A 132 -3.11 0.00 22.71
C THR A 132 -3.67 0.72 21.46
N PRO A 133 -4.58 0.09 20.70
CA PRO A 133 -5.20 0.70 19.52
C PRO A 133 -5.98 1.99 19.82
N GLN A 134 -6.33 2.24 21.09
CA GLN A 134 -7.24 3.31 21.50
C GLN A 134 -6.59 4.71 21.55
N ASP A 135 -5.26 4.79 21.46
CA ASP A 135 -4.52 6.05 21.51
C ASP A 135 -3.91 6.44 20.15
N LEU A 136 -4.42 5.88 19.05
CA LEU A 136 -3.94 6.21 17.72
C LEU A 136 -5.05 6.79 16.84
N VAL A 137 -4.77 7.93 16.21
CA VAL A 137 -5.59 8.54 15.16
C VAL A 137 -5.09 8.03 13.81
N PHE A 138 -6.01 7.57 12.97
CA PHE A 138 -5.71 7.19 11.60
C PHE A 138 -6.06 8.33 10.65
N GLU A 139 -5.08 8.80 9.91
CA GLU A 139 -5.27 9.88 8.93
C GLU A 139 -4.95 9.37 7.53
N SER A 140 -5.76 9.78 6.55
CA SER A 140 -5.50 9.50 5.14
C SER A 140 -5.18 10.76 4.36
N LEU A 141 -4.03 10.77 3.69
CA LEU A 141 -3.55 11.81 2.79
C LEU A 141 -3.79 11.40 1.34
N ARG A 142 -4.46 12.25 0.56
CA ARG A 142 -4.63 12.08 -0.88
C ARG A 142 -3.61 12.91 -1.63
N ILE A 143 -2.88 12.28 -2.55
CA ILE A 143 -1.94 12.90 -3.48
C ILE A 143 -2.47 12.71 -4.90
N GLU A 144 -2.64 13.81 -5.63
CA GLU A 144 -2.97 13.76 -7.06
C GLU A 144 -1.77 13.28 -7.88
N THR A 145 -1.99 12.28 -8.73
CA THR A 145 -0.88 11.63 -9.46
C THR A 145 -0.21 12.52 -10.52
N THR A 146 -0.92 13.56 -10.97
CA THR A 146 -0.49 14.41 -12.10
C THR A 146 0.46 15.52 -11.65
N ASN A 147 0.17 16.17 -10.52
CA ASN A 147 0.90 17.32 -10.02
C ASN A 147 1.48 17.13 -8.61
N LEU A 148 1.34 15.93 -8.02
CA LEU A 148 1.78 15.60 -6.66
C LEU A 148 1.26 16.59 -5.60
N THR A 149 0.07 17.15 -5.81
CA THR A 149 -0.55 18.02 -4.82
C THR A 149 -1.30 17.17 -3.80
N ALA A 150 -0.96 17.36 -2.53
CA ALA A 150 -1.73 16.80 -1.44
C ALA A 150 -3.00 17.63 -1.20
N LEU A 151 -4.14 16.96 -1.04
CA LEU A 151 -5.32 17.61 -0.47
C LEU A 151 -5.08 17.84 1.02
N THR A 152 -5.18 19.10 1.43
CA THR A 152 -4.59 19.63 2.66
C THR A 152 -5.31 19.26 3.94
N THR A 153 -6.47 18.61 3.86
CA THR A 153 -7.21 18.12 5.03
C THR A 153 -7.12 16.60 5.07
N PRO A 154 -6.27 16.03 5.95
CA PRO A 154 -6.30 14.61 6.25
C PRO A 154 -7.71 14.20 6.66
N VAL A 155 -8.14 13.03 6.21
CA VAL A 155 -9.44 12.49 6.60
C VAL A 155 -9.25 11.59 7.82
N PRO A 156 -9.77 11.97 9.01
CA PRO A 156 -9.71 11.11 10.18
C PRO A 156 -10.59 9.88 9.95
N ILE A 157 -10.07 8.71 10.32
CA ILE A 157 -10.83 7.46 10.31
C ILE A 157 -10.80 6.93 11.74
N ASP A 158 -11.97 6.93 12.38
CA ASP A 158 -12.09 6.65 13.81
C ASP A 158 -11.60 5.26 14.21
N ASP A 159 -11.46 4.32 13.26
CA ASP A 159 -11.09 2.95 13.59
C ASP A 159 -10.68 2.04 12.41
N ALA A 160 -9.66 2.41 11.63
CA ALA A 160 -9.16 1.53 10.56
C ALA A 160 -7.90 0.75 10.97
N PRO A 161 -7.98 -0.58 11.20
CA PRO A 161 -6.82 -1.38 11.60
C PRO A 161 -5.94 -1.77 10.40
N THR A 162 -6.37 -1.52 9.15
CA THR A 162 -5.65 -1.98 7.95
C THR A 162 -5.70 -0.98 6.79
N CYS A 163 -4.79 -1.19 5.83
CA CYS A 163 -4.67 -0.46 4.57
C CYS A 163 -6.02 -0.20 3.87
N PRO A 164 -6.36 1.05 3.53
CA PRO A 164 -7.56 1.31 2.74
C PRO A 164 -7.38 0.86 1.29
N ALA A 165 -8.48 0.57 0.61
CA ALA A 165 -8.53 0.30 -0.83
C ALA A 165 -9.22 1.47 -1.55
N ALA A 166 -8.58 2.02 -2.58
CA ALA A 166 -9.17 3.07 -3.42
C ALA A 166 -9.75 2.46 -4.70
N GLY A 167 -11.01 2.75 -5.01
CA GLY A 167 -11.68 2.20 -6.19
C GLY A 167 -13.17 2.52 -6.24
N PHE A 168 -13.78 2.40 -7.42
CA PHE A 168 -15.21 2.65 -7.62
C PHE A 168 -15.68 4.03 -7.15
N GLY A 169 -14.83 5.04 -7.31
CA GLY A 169 -15.11 6.41 -6.86
C GLY A 169 -15.16 6.58 -5.35
N ALA A 170 -14.64 5.63 -4.55
CA ALA A 170 -14.57 5.71 -3.10
C ALA A 170 -13.23 5.20 -2.53
N LEU A 171 -12.87 5.66 -1.34
CA LEU A 171 -11.90 5.02 -0.46
C LEU A 171 -12.67 4.10 0.50
N TRP A 172 -12.21 2.87 0.62
CA TRP A 172 -12.81 1.83 1.45
C TRP A 172 -11.84 1.45 2.54
N ALA A 173 -12.26 1.53 3.80
CA ALA A 173 -11.44 1.12 4.94
C ALA A 173 -12.26 0.20 5.85
N PRO A 174 -11.72 -0.96 6.29
CA PRO A 174 -12.40 -1.77 7.28
C PRO A 174 -12.39 -1.08 8.64
N SER A 175 -13.47 -1.21 9.40
CA SER A 175 -13.53 -0.78 10.80
C SER A 175 -13.14 -1.91 11.75
N SER A 176 -12.36 -1.64 12.81
CA SER A 176 -12.06 -2.65 13.85
C SER A 176 -13.23 -2.90 14.80
N ALA A 177 -14.02 -1.87 15.12
CA ALA A 177 -15.02 -1.85 16.19
C ALA A 177 -16.43 -2.10 15.66
N GLY A 178 -16.72 -1.67 14.43
CA GLY A 178 -17.92 -2.05 13.73
C GLY A 178 -17.58 -3.15 12.75
N LYS A 179 -18.38 -4.22 12.68
CA LYS A 179 -18.32 -5.19 11.56
C LYS A 179 -18.77 -4.52 10.25
N ALA A 180 -18.08 -3.47 9.82
CA ALA A 180 -18.51 -2.53 8.80
C ALA A 180 -17.33 -2.07 7.92
N LEU A 181 -17.67 -1.65 6.71
CA LEU A 181 -16.75 -0.96 5.79
C LEU A 181 -17.09 0.52 5.79
N LEU A 182 -16.09 1.35 6.06
CA LEU A 182 -16.17 2.79 5.82
C LEU A 182 -16.02 3.05 4.33
N ARG A 183 -16.98 3.78 3.76
CA ARG A 183 -16.95 4.24 2.37
C ARG A 183 -16.88 5.76 2.35
N MET A 184 -15.84 6.30 1.73
CA MET A 184 -15.65 7.74 1.55
C MET A 184 -15.62 8.09 0.06
N PRO A 185 -16.58 8.87 -0.47
CA PRO A 185 -16.57 9.29 -1.87
C PRO A 185 -15.31 10.08 -2.24
N LEU A 186 -14.74 9.79 -3.42
CA LEU A 186 -13.56 10.47 -3.97
C LEU A 186 -13.90 11.74 -4.78
N THR A 187 -15.19 12.04 -4.98
CA THR A 187 -15.70 13.15 -5.79
C THR A 187 -16.37 14.20 -4.91
N GLY A 188 -15.77 15.39 -4.83
CA GLY A 188 -16.30 16.57 -4.15
C GLY A 188 -15.20 17.56 -3.71
N PRO A 189 -15.44 18.89 -3.73
CA PRO A 189 -14.49 19.90 -3.26
C PRO A 189 -14.41 20.04 -1.73
N ALA A 190 -15.19 19.26 -0.98
CA ALA A 190 -15.20 19.24 0.47
C ALA A 190 -14.73 17.88 1.00
N ALA A 191 -14.02 17.88 2.12
CA ALA A 191 -13.55 16.67 2.79
C ALA A 191 -14.72 15.66 2.94
N PRO A 192 -14.53 14.39 2.53
CA PRO A 192 -15.59 13.40 2.61
C PRO A 192 -15.93 13.12 4.07
N THR A 193 -17.19 13.28 4.45
CA THR A 193 -17.69 12.79 5.74
C THR A 193 -17.84 11.27 5.64
N PRO A 194 -17.27 10.48 6.57
CA PRO A 194 -17.40 9.03 6.54
C PRO A 194 -18.87 8.64 6.74
N THR A 195 -19.43 7.91 5.77
CA THR A 195 -20.74 7.25 5.91
C THR A 195 -20.52 5.78 6.21
N VAL A 196 -21.08 5.31 7.34
CA VAL A 196 -21.07 3.89 7.72
C VAL A 196 -22.19 3.19 6.95
N GLY A 197 -21.84 2.23 6.10
CA GLY A 197 -22.82 1.36 5.46
C GLY A 197 -23.09 0.14 6.35
N THR A 198 -24.31 -0.01 6.85
CA THR A 198 -24.76 -1.25 7.48
C THR A 198 -25.30 -2.19 6.39
N THR A 199 -24.73 -3.39 6.28
CA THR A 199 -25.30 -4.50 5.49
C THR A 199 -26.49 -5.11 6.19
#